data_AF-A0A7W0AA96-F1
#
_entry.id   AF-A0A7W0AA96-F1
#
_cell.length_a   1.000
_cell.length_b   1.000
_cell.length_c   1.000
_cell.angle_alpha   90.00
_cell.angle_beta   90.00
_cell.angle_gamma   90.00
#
_symmetry.space_group_name_H-M   'P 1'
#
loop_
_entity.id
_entity.type
_entity.pdbx_description
1 polymer ?
#
loop_
_entity_poly.entity_id
_entity_poly.type
_entity_poly.pdbx_seq_one_letter_code
_entity_poly.pdbx_strand_id
1 'polypeptide(L)'
;MESEVRIKRIVLKRMERCIVCHRHFHPDDITVISRESEMWTMLVECTDCHARNFVAAVLNDGDPEEAQLALRRLSEQAVSDFKELQPPEIIAEAPFDTTSEPVSASDVVDMYEFLNTFDGNFKALIKP
;
A
#
# COMPACT_ATOMS: atom_id res chain seq x y z
N MET A 1 4.02 -16.43 -23.43
CA MET A 1 4.98 -16.62 -22.32
C MET A 1 6.19 -15.70 -22.45
N GLU A 2 6.91 -15.68 -23.58
CA GLU A 2 8.09 -14.80 -23.78
C GLU A 2 7.78 -13.29 -23.67
N SER A 3 6.64 -12.85 -24.22
CA SER A 3 6.17 -11.45 -24.11
C SER A 3 5.88 -11.02 -22.67
N GLU A 4 5.38 -11.93 -21.83
CA GLU A 4 5.06 -11.66 -20.43
C GLU A 4 6.32 -11.49 -19.58
N VAL A 5 7.29 -12.39 -19.74
CA VAL A 5 8.59 -12.28 -19.06
C VAL A 5 9.27 -10.95 -19.43
N ARG A 6 9.16 -10.53 -20.70
CA ARG A 6 9.71 -9.27 -21.17
C ARG A 6 9.01 -8.06 -20.55
N ILE A 7 7.68 -8.05 -20.49
CA ILE A 7 6.95 -6.90 -19.93
C ILE A 7 7.13 -6.80 -18.41
N LYS A 8 7.11 -7.92 -17.67
CA LYS A 8 7.42 -7.93 -16.23
C LYS A 8 8.80 -7.34 -15.95
N ARG A 9 9.80 -7.69 -16.78
CA ARG A 9 11.15 -7.11 -16.67
C ARG A 9 11.18 -5.60 -16.91
N ILE A 10 10.40 -5.09 -17.88
CA ILE A 10 10.29 -3.64 -18.13
C ILE A 10 9.70 -2.93 -16.92
N VAL A 11 8.62 -3.47 -16.34
CA VAL A 11 7.98 -2.91 -15.14
C VAL A 11 8.95 -2.90 -13.96
N LEU A 12 9.62 -4.02 -13.66
CA LEU A 12 10.59 -4.11 -12.56
C LEU A 12 11.75 -3.12 -12.70
N LYS A 13 12.25 -2.90 -13.92
CA LYS A 13 13.30 -1.90 -14.16
C LYS A 13 12.85 -0.48 -13.84
N ARG A 14 11.55 -0.19 -13.98
CA ARG A 14 11.00 1.14 -13.69
C ARG A 14 10.62 1.30 -12.21
N MET A 15 10.20 0.20 -11.58
CA MET A 15 9.71 0.14 -10.21
C MET A 15 10.59 -0.84 -9.42
N GLU A 16 11.86 -0.49 -9.23
CA GLU A 16 12.85 -1.40 -8.66
C GLU A 16 12.56 -1.78 -7.21
N ARG A 17 11.97 -0.86 -6.43
CA ARG A 17 11.72 -1.02 -4.99
C ARG A 17 10.33 -0.56 -4.59
N CYS A 18 9.80 -1.18 -3.54
CA CYS A 18 8.59 -0.73 -2.87
C CYS A 18 8.80 0.68 -2.29
N ILE A 19 7.85 1.59 -2.51
CA ILE A 19 7.90 2.95 -1.96
C ILE A 19 7.64 3.00 -0.45
N VAL A 20 7.06 1.92 0.11
CA VAL A 20 6.66 1.85 1.53
C VAL A 20 7.78 1.23 2.38
N CYS A 21 8.22 0.01 2.06
CA CYS A 21 9.21 -0.73 2.85
C CYS A 21 10.58 -0.87 2.19
N HIS A 22 10.75 -0.37 0.96
CA HIS A 22 12.00 -0.42 0.18
C HIS A 22 12.54 -1.82 -0.20
N ARG A 23 11.78 -2.91 0.00
CA ARG A 23 12.09 -4.22 -0.59
C ARG A 23 12.17 -4.12 -2.11
N HIS A 24 13.14 -4.83 -2.72
CA HIS A 24 13.22 -4.96 -4.17
C HIS A 24 12.15 -5.92 -4.68
N PHE A 25 11.50 -5.56 -5.78
CA PHE A 25 10.48 -6.42 -6.39
C PHE A 25 11.09 -7.58 -7.19
N HIS A 26 10.43 -8.74 -7.15
CA HIS A 26 10.72 -9.93 -7.96
C HIS A 26 9.64 -10.13 -9.04
N PRO A 27 9.91 -10.82 -10.17
CA PRO A 27 8.88 -11.14 -11.17
C PRO A 27 7.62 -11.81 -10.63
N ASP A 28 7.73 -12.53 -9.52
CA ASP A 28 6.61 -13.21 -8.86
C ASP A 28 5.71 -12.25 -8.08
N ASP A 29 6.20 -11.04 -7.78
CA ASP A 29 5.41 -9.96 -7.18
C ASP A 29 4.48 -9.28 -8.19
N ILE A 30 4.54 -9.68 -9.48
CA ILE A 30 3.74 -9.12 -10.58
C ILE A 30 2.73 -10.12 -11.09
N THR A 31 1.45 -9.75 -10.99
CA THR A 31 0.31 -10.48 -11.54
C THR A 31 -0.24 -9.74 -12.77
N VAL A 32 -0.44 -10.45 -13.88
CA VAL A 32 -1.09 -9.88 -15.06
C VAL A 32 -2.60 -9.95 -14.86
N ILE A 33 -3.27 -8.80 -14.88
CA ILE A 33 -4.73 -8.71 -14.72
C ILE A 33 -5.39 -8.87 -16.07
N SER A 34 -4.96 -8.09 -17.05
CA SER A 34 -5.48 -8.13 -18.41
C SER A 34 -4.37 -7.94 -19.44
N ARG A 35 -4.60 -8.52 -20.62
CA ARG A 35 -3.74 -8.36 -21.77
C ARG A 35 -4.61 -8.11 -22.99
N GLU A 36 -4.46 -6.93 -23.54
CA GLU A 36 -5.03 -6.52 -24.81
C GLU A 36 -3.89 -6.35 -25.83
N SER A 37 -4.20 -6.19 -27.12
CA SER A 37 -3.20 -6.23 -28.19
C SER A 37 -2.05 -5.23 -27.99
N GLU A 38 -2.37 -4.03 -27.51
CA GLU A 38 -1.40 -2.93 -27.33
C GLU A 38 -1.26 -2.46 -25.88
N MET A 39 -1.90 -3.16 -24.93
CA MET A 39 -1.93 -2.74 -23.53
C MET A 39 -1.89 -3.92 -22.58
N TRP A 40 -1.08 -3.82 -21.53
CA TRP A 40 -1.02 -4.78 -20.44
C TRP A 40 -1.34 -4.10 -19.13
N THR A 41 -2.27 -4.66 -18.37
CA THR A 41 -2.58 -4.18 -17.03
C THR A 41 -2.15 -5.22 -16.01
N MET A 42 -1.40 -4.76 -15.01
CA MET A 42 -0.72 -5.62 -14.03
C MET A 42 -0.93 -5.08 -12.62
N LEU A 43 -0.98 -5.99 -11.65
CA LEU A 43 -0.87 -5.70 -10.22
C LEU A 43 0.57 -6.01 -9.79
N VAL A 44 1.21 -5.04 -9.13
CA VAL A 44 2.45 -5.25 -8.38
C VAL A 44 2.10 -5.24 -6.90
N GLU A 45 2.36 -6.34 -6.20
CA GLU A 45 2.09 -6.48 -4.76
C GLU A 45 3.37 -6.80 -4.01
N CYS A 46 3.73 -5.97 -3.02
CA CYS A 46 4.87 -6.25 -2.17
C CYS A 46 4.52 -7.37 -1.19
N THR A 47 5.28 -8.46 -1.16
CA THR A 47 5.01 -9.57 -0.22
C THR A 47 5.30 -9.24 1.24
N ASP A 48 6.07 -8.18 1.52
CA ASP A 48 6.49 -7.83 2.88
C ASP A 48 5.50 -6.89 3.57
N CYS A 49 5.06 -5.85 2.87
CA CYS A 49 4.17 -4.83 3.42
C CYS A 49 2.79 -4.80 2.77
N HIS A 50 2.53 -5.70 1.80
CA HIS A 50 1.27 -5.80 1.05
C HIS A 50 0.82 -4.52 0.34
N ALA A 51 1.75 -3.59 0.08
CA ALA A 51 1.47 -2.42 -0.74
C ALA A 51 1.18 -2.87 -2.18
N ARG A 52 0.05 -2.43 -2.72
CA ARG A 52 -0.45 -2.76 -4.06
C ARG A 52 -0.34 -1.57 -4.99
N ASN A 53 0.08 -1.82 -6.22
CA ASN A 53 0.15 -0.80 -7.27
C ASN A 53 -0.33 -1.38 -8.61
N PHE A 54 -1.20 -0.64 -9.30
CA PHE A 54 -1.65 -1.00 -10.63
C PHE A 54 -0.77 -0.34 -11.68
N VAL A 55 -0.31 -1.11 -12.66
CA VAL A 55 0.57 -0.66 -13.73
C VAL A 55 -0.06 -0.99 -15.07
N ALA A 56 -0.18 0.02 -15.93
CA ALA A 56 -0.54 -0.16 -17.33
C ALA A 56 0.70 0.07 -18.20
N ALA A 57 1.07 -0.92 -18.99
CA ALA A 57 2.14 -0.82 -19.97
C ALA A 57 1.54 -0.74 -21.37
N VAL A 58 1.71 0.41 -22.01
CA VAL A 58 1.30 0.69 -23.39
C VAL A 58 2.42 0.27 -24.34
N LEU A 59 2.08 -0.48 -25.37
CA LEU A 59 3.00 -0.97 -26.39
C LEU A 59 2.71 -0.26 -27.72
N ASN A 60 3.75 -0.10 -28.55
CA ASN A 60 3.68 0.53 -29.87
C ASN A 60 2.90 1.86 -29.84
N ASP A 61 1.80 1.93 -30.60
CA ASP A 61 0.92 3.09 -30.75
C ASP A 61 -0.38 2.94 -29.93
N GLY A 62 -0.35 2.15 -28.85
CA GLY A 62 -1.48 2.02 -27.94
C GLY A 62 -1.87 3.35 -27.29
N ASP A 63 -3.12 3.47 -26.86
CA ASP A 63 -3.69 4.73 -26.36
C ASP A 63 -3.34 4.96 -24.87
N PRO A 64 -2.59 6.02 -24.54
CA PRO A 64 -2.29 6.37 -23.15
C PRO A 64 -3.53 6.78 -22.34
N GLU A 65 -4.56 7.36 -22.97
CA GLU A 65 -5.79 7.76 -22.28
C GLU A 65 -6.60 6.53 -21.88
N GLU A 66 -6.67 5.52 -22.77
CA GLU A 66 -7.27 4.22 -22.45
C GLU A 66 -6.57 3.54 -21.28
N ALA A 67 -5.24 3.57 -21.25
CA ALA A 67 -4.46 3.04 -20.13
C ALA A 67 -4.73 3.78 -18.81
N GLN A 68 -4.83 5.11 -18.84
CA GLN A 68 -5.19 5.89 -17.65
C GLN A 68 -6.60 5.54 -17.15
N LEU A 69 -7.56 5.38 -18.06
CA LEU A 69 -8.92 5.02 -17.72
C LEU A 69 -8.99 3.60 -17.12
N ALA A 70 -8.25 2.64 -17.67
CA ALA A 70 -8.13 1.29 -17.14
C ALA A 70 -7.57 1.29 -15.71
N LEU A 71 -6.48 2.03 -15.47
CA LEU A 71 -5.88 2.19 -14.14
C LEU A 71 -6.85 2.82 -13.13
N ARG A 72 -7.58 3.85 -13.56
CA ARG A 72 -8.58 4.52 -12.71
C ARG A 72 -9.67 3.54 -12.27
N ARG A 73 -10.23 2.76 -13.21
CA ARG A 73 -11.27 1.76 -12.91
C ARG A 73 -10.78 0.70 -11.92
N LEU A 74 -9.58 0.17 -12.11
CA LEU A 74 -8.99 -0.81 -11.18
C LEU A 74 -8.75 -0.23 -9.80
N SER A 75 -8.31 1.03 -9.73
CA SER A 75 -8.10 1.72 -8.46
C SER A 75 -9.43 1.95 -7.72
N GLU A 76 -10.48 2.37 -8.44
CA GLU A 76 -11.83 2.54 -7.89
C GLU A 76 -12.41 1.21 -7.39
N GLN A 77 -12.22 0.13 -8.15
CA GLN A 77 -12.66 -1.20 -7.77
C GLN A 77 -11.95 -1.69 -6.50
N ALA A 78 -10.63 -1.55 -6.42
CA ALA A 78 -9.88 -1.92 -5.22
C ALA A 78 -10.38 -1.17 -3.98
N VAL A 79 -10.67 0.13 -4.09
CA VAL A 79 -11.25 0.92 -2.98
C VAL A 79 -12.65 0.42 -2.61
N SER A 80 -13.46 -0.01 -3.58
CA SER A 80 -14.79 -0.57 -3.31
C SER A 80 -14.69 -1.89 -2.54
N ASP A 81 -13.80 -2.79 -2.95
CA ASP A 81 -13.57 -4.06 -2.27
C ASP A 81 -13.15 -3.84 -0.80
N PHE A 82 -12.36 -2.79 -0.52
CA PHE A 82 -12.02 -2.40 0.85
C PHE A 82 -13.20 -1.83 1.65
N LYS A 83 -14.21 -1.22 1.01
CA LYS A 83 -15.41 -0.72 1.69
C LYS A 83 -16.42 -1.81 2.02
N GLU A 84 -16.41 -2.91 1.26
CA GLU A 84 -17.27 -4.07 1.50
C GLU A 84 -16.74 -4.98 2.61
N LEU A 85 -15.45 -4.91 2.92
CA LEU A 85 -14.96 -5.37 4.21
C LEU A 85 -15.72 -4.55 5.26
N GLN A 86 -16.49 -5.24 6.10
CA GLN A 86 -17.21 -4.60 7.20
C GLN A 86 -16.25 -3.61 7.86
N PRO A 87 -16.65 -2.34 8.03
CA PRO A 87 -15.88 -1.45 8.89
C PRO A 87 -15.59 -2.26 10.15
N PRO A 88 -14.34 -2.28 10.67
CA PRO A 88 -14.13 -2.88 11.98
C PRO A 88 -15.24 -2.32 12.86
N GLU A 89 -16.00 -3.19 13.53
CA GLU A 89 -17.01 -2.72 14.48
C GLU A 89 -16.31 -1.64 15.27
N ILE A 90 -16.76 -0.39 15.13
CA ILE A 90 -16.27 0.69 15.94
C ILE A 90 -16.78 0.28 17.31
N ILE A 91 -15.95 -0.47 18.05
CA ILE A 91 -16.11 -0.67 19.47
C ILE A 91 -16.18 0.77 19.94
N ALA A 92 -17.37 1.20 20.35
CA ALA A 92 -17.62 2.57 20.78
C ALA A 92 -16.41 2.97 21.62
N GLU A 93 -15.80 4.11 21.27
CA GLU A 93 -14.63 4.66 21.97
C GLU A 93 -14.78 4.30 23.45
N ALA A 94 -13.80 3.58 24.00
CA ALA A 94 -13.85 3.12 25.39
C ALA A 94 -14.40 4.29 26.22
N PRO A 95 -15.48 4.07 27.00
CA PRO A 95 -16.31 5.16 27.51
C PRO A 95 -15.39 6.25 28.05
N PHE A 96 -15.47 7.45 27.46
CA PHE A 96 -14.56 8.54 27.74
C PHE A 96 -14.44 8.68 29.25
N ASP A 97 -13.29 8.29 29.79
CA ASP A 97 -13.09 8.24 31.22
C ASP A 97 -12.94 9.68 31.70
N THR A 98 -14.08 10.26 32.11
CA THR A 98 -14.14 11.60 32.71
C THR A 98 -13.32 11.72 34.00
N THR A 99 -12.81 10.60 34.55
CA THR A 99 -11.91 10.59 35.69
C THR A 99 -10.43 10.68 35.32
N SER A 100 -10.09 10.50 34.03
CA SER A 100 -8.73 10.73 33.55
C SER A 100 -8.40 12.22 33.52
N GLU A 101 -7.21 12.57 33.99
CA GLU A 101 -6.74 13.95 33.95
C GLU A 101 -6.53 14.40 32.49
N PRO A 102 -6.95 15.63 32.12
CA PRO A 102 -6.68 16.16 30.78
C PRO A 102 -5.18 16.21 30.51
N VAL A 103 -4.81 15.95 29.25
CA VAL A 103 -3.42 16.08 28.79
C VAL A 103 -2.92 17.51 29.06
N SER A 104 -1.84 17.60 29.82
CA SER A 104 -1.18 18.84 30.22
C SER A 104 0.05 19.13 29.37
N ALA A 105 0.63 20.32 29.54
CA ALA A 105 1.89 20.67 28.90
C ALA A 105 3.08 19.81 29.37
N SER A 106 3.02 19.27 30.60
CA SER A 106 4.07 18.37 31.12
C SER A 106 4.05 17.06 30.34
N ASP A 107 2.87 16.49 30.11
CA ASP A 107 2.72 15.22 29.38
C ASP A 107 3.31 15.30 27.96
N VAL A 108 3.23 16.47 27.33
CA VAL A 108 3.83 16.71 26.00
C VAL A 108 5.36 16.71 26.06
N VAL A 109 5.94 17.31 27.12
CA VAL A 109 7.39 17.31 27.33
C VAL A 109 7.88 15.89 27.65
N ASP A 110 7.17 15.18 28.52
CA ASP A 110 7.50 13.80 28.89
C ASP A 110 7.46 12.87 27.67
N MET A 111 6.45 13.05 26.79
CA MET A 111 6.36 12.32 25.53
C MET A 111 7.53 12.65 24.59
N TYR A 112 7.90 13.93 24.47
CA TYR A 112 9.02 14.36 23.64
C TYR A 112 10.35 13.75 24.12
N GLU A 113 10.61 13.77 25.43
CA GLU A 113 11.83 13.20 26.01
C GLU A 113 11.90 11.68 25.82
N PHE A 114 10.78 10.98 26.02
CA PHE A 114 10.66 9.56 25.74
C PHE A 114 10.99 9.23 24.28
N LEU A 115 10.35 9.92 23.32
CA LEU A 115 10.52 9.68 21.89
C LEU A 115 11.95 9.93 21.41
N ASN A 116 12.71 10.80 22.08
CA ASN A 116 14.10 11.06 21.74
C ASN A 116 15.04 9.86 21.97
N THR A 117 14.64 8.93 22.85
CA THR A 117 15.42 7.73 23.19
C THR A 117 14.74 6.43 22.79
N PHE A 118 13.49 6.50 22.36
CA PHE A 118 12.71 5.33 21.98
C PHE A 118 13.24 4.68 20.70
N ASP A 119 13.45 3.37 20.75
CA ASP A 119 14.01 2.57 19.66
C ASP A 119 12.95 2.01 18.69
N GLY A 120 11.68 2.41 18.85
CA GLY A 120 10.56 1.91 18.06
C GLY A 120 10.04 0.53 18.48
N ASN A 121 10.52 -0.04 19.59
CA ASN A 121 10.10 -1.37 20.03
C ASN A 121 8.79 -1.34 20.85
N PHE A 122 7.66 -1.31 20.15
CA PHE A 122 6.34 -1.31 20.77
C PHE A 122 6.01 -2.58 21.59
N LYS A 123 6.69 -3.71 21.33
CA LYS A 123 6.51 -4.95 22.12
C LYS A 123 7.06 -4.80 23.55
N ALA A 124 8.07 -3.97 23.75
CA ALA A 124 8.60 -3.67 25.07
C ALA A 124 7.74 -2.63 25.81
N LEU A 125 7.06 -1.74 25.06
CA LEU A 125 6.24 -0.67 25.60
C LEU A 125 4.88 -1.16 26.13
N ILE A 126 4.23 -2.09 25.43
CA ILE A 126 2.92 -2.61 25.80
C ILE A 126 3.13 -4.01 26.40
N LYS A 127 3.14 -4.10 27.73
CA LYS A 127 3.09 -5.41 28.41
C LYS A 127 1.67 -5.98 28.29
N PRO A 128 1.52 -7.29 28.01
CA PRO A 128 0.23 -7.95 28.04
C PRO A 128 -0.36 -8.00 29.46
#